data_AF-A0A1L6HTH6-F1
#
_entry.id   AF-A0A1L6HTH6-F1
#
_cell.length_a   1.000
_cell.length_b   1.000
_cell.length_c   1.000
_cell.angle_alpha   90.00
_cell.angle_beta   90.00
_cell.angle_gamma   90.00
#
_symmetry.space_group_name_H-M   'P 1'
#
loop_
_entity.id
_entity.type
_entity.pdbx_description
1 polymer ?
#
loop_
_entity_poly.entity_id
_entity_poly.type
_entity_poly.pdbx_seq_one_letter_code
_entity_poly.pdbx_strand_id
1 'polypeptide(L)' 'MSTKASIKYHHGEAGEPSWHLYAEAFEKDDVVYLELEGVLADVIMIDSAWTKAGTVLLRLPTTTAKQLGLLPPGDPA' A
#
# COMPACT_ATOMS: atom_id res chain seq x y z
N MET A 1 -1.14 21.23 10.45
CA MET A 1 -1.41 21.13 8.99
C MET A 1 -0.76 19.86 8.51
N SER A 2 -1.50 19.03 7.76
CA SER A 2 -0.94 17.83 7.12
C SER A 2 -0.32 18.23 5.78
N THR A 3 0.86 17.70 5.46
CA THR A 3 1.55 17.89 4.18
C THR A 3 1.18 16.82 3.14
N LYS A 4 0.34 15.85 3.53
CA LYS A 4 -0.14 14.76 2.69
C LYS A 4 -1.14 15.27 1.65
N ALA A 5 -0.79 15.12 0.37
CA ALA A 5 -1.70 15.28 -0.75
C ALA A 5 -2.36 13.92 -1.08
N SER A 6 -3.62 13.75 -0.66
CA SER A 6 -4.37 12.50 -0.84
C SER A 6 -4.61 12.18 -2.32
N ILE A 7 -4.27 10.95 -2.71
CA ILE A 7 -4.52 10.41 -4.07
C ILE A 7 -5.74 9.49 -4.04
N LYS A 8 -5.72 8.49 -3.15
CA LYS A 8 -6.83 7.56 -2.95
C LYS A 8 -6.83 7.09 -1.50
N TYR A 9 -7.99 6.81 -0.93
CA TYR A 9 -8.07 6.28 0.42
C TYR A 9 -9.31 5.42 0.57
N HIS A 10 -9.29 4.56 1.57
CA HIS A 10 -10.42 3.81 2.05
C HIS A 10 -10.44 3.89 3.57
N HIS A 11 -11.57 4.32 4.11
CA HIS A 11 -11.83 4.24 5.52
C HIS A 11 -12.70 3.02 5.75
N GLY A 12 -12.14 2.00 6.40
CA GLY A 12 -12.85 0.78 6.78
C GLY A 12 -13.75 1.03 7.98
N GLU A 13 -14.87 0.34 8.04
CA GLU A 13 -15.73 0.31 9.23
C GLU A 13 -15.30 -0.80 10.20
N ALA A 14 -15.68 -0.68 11.47
CA ALA A 14 -15.36 -1.58 12.60
C ALA A 14 -14.80 -2.97 12.23
N GLY A 15 -13.46 -3.10 12.26
CA GLY A 15 -12.75 -4.36 12.00
C GLY A 15 -12.21 -4.52 10.56
N GLU A 16 -12.57 -3.63 9.64
CA GLU A 16 -12.03 -3.58 8.30
C GLU A 16 -10.75 -2.71 8.23
N PRO A 17 -9.76 -3.11 7.42
CA PRO A 17 -8.54 -2.33 7.25
C PRO A 17 -8.81 -1.02 6.51
N SER A 18 -8.17 0.05 6.97
CA SER A 18 -8.16 1.35 6.29
C SER A 18 -6.84 1.53 5.54
N TRP A 19 -6.83 2.34 4.49
CA TRP A 19 -5.60 2.68 3.79
C TRP A 19 -5.65 4.06 3.14
N HIS A 20 -4.48 4.67 2.99
CA HIS A 20 -4.32 6.00 2.40
C HIS A 20 -3.11 6.01 1.48
N LEU A 21 -3.36 6.23 0.18
CA LEU A 21 -2.36 6.51 -0.83
C LEU A 21 -2.23 8.03 -0.98
N TYR A 22 -1.04 8.57 -0.76
CA TYR A 22 -0.79 10.01 -0.83
C TYR A 22 0.62 10.32 -1.34
N ALA A 23 0.82 11.57 -1.77
CA ALA A 23 2.13 12.16 -1.98
C ALA A 23 2.44 13.17 -0.87
N GLU A 24 3.71 13.42 -0.59
CA GLU A 24 4.11 14.49 0.33
C GLU A 24 4.42 15.76 -0.48
N ALA A 25 3.83 16.90 -0.09
CA ALA A 25 3.91 18.14 -0.86
C ALA A 25 5.33 18.71 -1.06
N PHE A 26 6.29 18.26 -0.24
CA PHE A 26 7.69 18.68 -0.28
C PHE A 26 8.65 17.56 -0.67
N GLU A 27 8.13 16.37 -0.99
CA GLU A 27 8.95 15.28 -1.51
C GLU A 27 9.41 15.63 -2.93
N LYS A 28 10.72 15.51 -3.14
CA LYS A 28 11.34 15.89 -4.42
C LYS A 28 11.41 14.72 -5.38
N ASP A 29 11.37 13.51 -4.83
CA ASP A 29 11.35 12.28 -5.61
C ASP A 29 9.93 11.96 -6.08
N ASP A 30 9.80 11.34 -7.26
CA ASP A 30 8.50 10.90 -7.80
C ASP A 30 8.04 9.60 -7.10
N VAL A 31 7.58 9.75 -5.86
CA VAL A 31 7.16 8.65 -5.00
C VAL A 31 5.79 8.90 -4.40
N VAL A 32 5.09 7.79 -4.14
CA VAL A 32 3.81 7.79 -3.41
C VAL A 32 3.94 6.91 -2.18
N TYR A 33 3.22 7.27 -1.13
CA TYR A 33 3.18 6.55 0.13
C TYR A 33 1.85 5.81 0.24
N LEU A 34 1.92 4.52 0.52
CA LEU A 34 0.75 3.71 0.86
C LEU A 34 0.80 3.40 2.36
N GLU A 35 -0.09 4.04 3.11
CA GLU A 35 -0.30 3.78 4.53
C GLU A 35 -1.44 2.78 4.70
N LEU A 36 -1.21 1.76 5.55
CA LEU A 36 -2.13 0.68 5.85
C LEU A 36 -2.42 0.68 7.34
N GLU A 37 -3.70 0.78 7.72
CA GLU A 37 -4.15 0.81 9.11
C GLU A 37 -4.99 -0.43 9.43
N GLY A 38 -4.75 -1.04 10.60
CA GLY A 38 -5.45 -2.26 10.99
C GLY A 38 -5.06 -3.50 10.17
N VAL A 39 -3.96 -3.43 9.42
CA VAL A 39 -3.44 -4.54 8.61
C VAL A 39 -2.25 -5.19 9.31
N LEU A 40 -2.32 -6.50 9.53
CA LEU A 40 -1.15 -7.30 9.86
C LEU A 40 -0.42 -7.66 8.56
N ALA A 41 0.73 -7.02 8.31
CA ALA A 41 1.54 -7.24 7.12
C ALA A 41 2.98 -7.61 7.48
N ASP A 42 3.53 -8.58 6.74
CA ASP A 42 4.95 -8.91 6.78
C ASP A 42 5.66 -8.21 5.62
N VAL A 43 6.76 -7.51 5.93
CA VAL A 43 7.61 -6.85 4.93
C VAL A 43 8.95 -7.58 4.89
N ILE A 44 9.29 -8.09 3.72
CA ILE A 44 10.53 -8.86 3.51
C ILE A 44 11.28 -8.27 2.32
N MET A 45 12.55 -7.90 2.54
CA MET A 45 13.48 -7.58 1.46
C MET A 45 14.00 -8.90 0.87
N ILE A 46 13.64 -9.19 -0.39
CA ILE A 46 14.05 -10.43 -1.07
C ILE A 46 15.47 -10.31 -1.63
N ASP A 47 15.85 -9.12 -2.12
CA ASP A 47 17.21 -8.84 -2.58
C ASP A 47 17.66 -7.41 -2.20
N SER A 48 18.97 -7.17 -2.30
CA SER A 48 19.60 -5.91 -1.94
C SER A 48 19.88 -5.07 -3.18
N ALA A 49 19.59 -3.77 -3.06
CA ALA A 49 19.75 -2.79 -4.14
C ALA A 49 21.21 -2.54 -4.58
N TRP A 50 22.20 -3.20 -3.99
CA TRP A 50 23.62 -2.91 -4.27
C TRP A 50 24.04 -3.19 -5.72
N THR A 51 23.28 -3.96 -6.49
CA THR A 51 23.55 -4.22 -7.92
C THR A 51 22.32 -4.27 -8.84
N LYS A 52 21.09 -4.27 -8.30
CA LYS A 52 19.82 -4.35 -9.06
C LYS A 52 18.71 -3.57 -8.34
N ALA A 53 17.59 -3.32 -9.02
CA ALA A 53 16.40 -2.81 -8.35
C ALA A 53 15.98 -3.78 -7.24
N GLY A 54 15.83 -3.27 -6.02
CA GLY A 54 15.48 -4.08 -4.85
C GLY A 54 14.08 -4.68 -4.95
N THR A 55 13.90 -5.90 -4.48
CA THR A 55 12.63 -6.62 -4.45
C THR A 55 12.06 -6.63 -3.04
N VAL A 56 10.83 -6.13 -2.89
CA VAL A 56 10.08 -6.14 -1.62
C VAL A 56 8.88 -7.08 -1.74
N LEU A 57 8.71 -7.98 -0.78
CA LEU A 57 7.50 -8.79 -0.62
C LEU A 57 6.65 -8.22 0.51
N LEU A 58 5.38 -7.97 0.20
CA LEU A 58 4.37 -7.53 1.16
C LEU A 58 3.30 -8.60 1.28
N ARG A 59 3.18 -9.23 2.45
CA ARG A 59 2.11 -10.19 2.72
C ARG A 59 0.88 -9.44 3.25
N LEU A 60 -0.14 -9.31 2.39
CA LEU A 60 -1.38 -8.61 2.72
C LEU A 60 -2.56 -9.58 2.93
N PRO A 61 -3.54 -9.24 3.78
CA PRO A 61 -4.85 -9.87 3.75
C PRO A 61 -5.50 -9.73 2.36
N THR A 62 -6.18 -10.77 1.90
CA THR A 62 -6.86 -10.78 0.59
C THR A 62 -7.85 -9.63 0.44
N THR A 63 -8.57 -9.28 1.52
CA THR A 63 -9.51 -8.15 1.54
C THR A 63 -8.82 -6.83 1.20
N THR A 64 -7.68 -6.54 1.83
CA THR A 64 -6.88 -5.33 1.56
C THR A 64 -6.38 -5.32 0.12
N ALA A 65 -5.84 -6.44 -0.37
CA ALA A 65 -5.37 -6.54 -1.76
C ALA A 65 -6.49 -6.30 -2.78
N LYS A 66 -7.72 -6.77 -2.49
CA LYS A 66 -8.91 -6.52 -3.31
C LYS A 66 -9.31 -5.04 -3.29
N GLN A 67 -9.35 -4.40 -2.12
CA GLN A 67 -9.67 -2.97 -1.98
C GLN A 67 -8.66 -2.08 -2.71
N LEU A 68 -7.39 -2.46 -2.69
CA LEU A 68 -6.31 -1.79 -3.43
C LEU A 68 -6.37 -2.04 -4.94
N GLY A 69 -7.20 -3.00 -5.40
CA GLY A 69 -7.29 -3.37 -6.82
C GLY A 69 -6.07 -4.16 -7.33
N LEU A 70 -5.33 -4.81 -6.44
CA LEU A 70 -4.14 -5.60 -6.79
C LEU A 70 -4.51 -7.01 -7.28
N LEU A 71 -5.74 -7.45 -7.04
CA LEU A 71 -6.27 -8.70 -7.53
C LEU A 71 -7.03 -8.45 -8.85
N PRO A 72 -6.99 -9.39 -9.81
CA PRO A 72 -7.74 -9.27 -11.04
C PRO A 72 -9.25 -9.10 -10.74
N PRO A 73 -9.99 -8.31 -11.54
CA PRO A 73 -11.44 -8.25 -11.46
C PRO A 73 -11.96 -9.67 -11.70
N GLY A 74 -12.54 -10.28 -10.67
CA GLY A 74 -12.64 -11.73 -10.55
C GLY A 74 -13.30 -12.43 -11.73
N ASP A 75 -12.74 -13.58 -12.09
CA ASP A 75 -13.55 -14.72 -12.53
C ASP A 75 -14.06 -15.40 -11.24
N PRO A 76 -15.38 -15.59 -11.05
CA PRO A 76 -15.90 -16.26 -9.87
C PRO A 76 -15.54 -17.76 -9.95
N ALA A 77 -14.80 -18.24 -8.93
CA ALA A 77 -14.69 -19.65 -8.63
C ALA A 77 -15.89 -20.12 -7.79
#